data_AF-A0A662B070-F1
#
_entry.id   AF-A0A662B070-F1
#
_cell.length_a   1.000
_cell.length_b   1.000
_cell.length_c   1.000
_cell.angle_alpha   90.00
_cell.angle_beta   90.00
_cell.angle_gamma   90.00
#
_symmetry.space_group_name_H-M   'P 1'
#
loop_
_entity.id
_entity.type
_entity.pdbx_description
1 polymer ?
#
loop_
_entity_poly.entity_id
_entity_poly.type
_entity_poly.pdbx_seq_one_letter_code
_entity_poly.pdbx_strand_id
1 'polypeptide(L)'
;MADQNILIFGAGKIGRSFIGQLFGKAGYEVVFVDMDQSLVDELNRRGSYPVVIKGPDKDDRQVIENIRAIHALEQNGVVEAISDAGIVAISVGKNALPAVASVVGAGLIKREHDHPGKVLDIILAENMRSADLFFEEKLMETLPGSYPLKERIGLVETSIGKMVPIMTT
;
A
#
# COMPACT_ATOMS: atom_id res chain seq x y z
N MET A 1 13.83 7.24 -14.35
CA MET A 1 12.68 7.57 -13.47
C MET A 1 12.17 6.29 -12.83
N ALA A 2 13.05 5.56 -12.14
CA ALA A 2 12.76 4.19 -11.67
C ALA A 2 12.02 4.15 -10.32
N ASP A 3 11.70 5.32 -9.73
CA ASP A 3 11.25 5.44 -8.34
C ASP A 3 9.80 5.96 -8.18
N GLN A 4 9.01 6.07 -9.25
CA GLN A 4 7.62 6.57 -9.16
C GLN A 4 6.60 5.42 -9.15
N ASN A 5 6.73 4.52 -8.18
CA ASN A 5 5.68 3.55 -7.86
C ASN A 5 5.28 3.64 -6.38
N ILE A 6 4.05 3.21 -6.09
CA ILE A 6 3.56 3.02 -4.74
C ILE A 6 2.98 1.61 -4.62
N LEU A 7 3.39 0.89 -3.58
CA LEU A 7 2.79 -0.38 -3.20
C LEU A 7 1.75 -0.13 -2.11
N ILE A 8 0.49 -0.49 -2.35
CA ILE A 8 -0.63 -0.28 -1.43
C ILE A 8 -1.14 -1.62 -0.94
N PHE A 9 -0.89 -1.94 0.33
CA PHE A 9 -1.57 -3.04 1.01
C PHE A 9 -3.02 -2.64 1.28
N GLY A 10 -3.94 -3.40 0.73
CA GLY A 10 -5.38 -3.14 0.77
C GLY A 10 -5.86 -2.41 -0.47
N ALA A 11 -6.41 -3.16 -1.41
CA ALA A 11 -7.13 -2.65 -2.58
C ALA A 11 -8.59 -2.34 -2.25
N GLY A 12 -8.97 -2.20 -0.98
CA GLY A 12 -10.32 -1.88 -0.55
C GLY A 12 -10.80 -0.50 -1.00
N LYS A 13 -11.93 -0.06 -0.44
CA LYS A 13 -12.54 1.23 -0.77
C LYS A 13 -11.60 2.42 -0.50
N ILE A 14 -10.95 2.47 0.65
CA ILE A 14 -10.01 3.55 1.00
C ILE A 14 -8.74 3.45 0.16
N GLY A 15 -8.16 2.25 0.02
CA GLY A 15 -7.00 2.01 -0.84
C GLY A 15 -7.20 2.54 -2.25
N ARG A 16 -8.30 2.17 -2.93
CA ARG A 16 -8.58 2.63 -4.30
C ARG A 16 -9.04 4.08 -4.38
N SER A 17 -10.01 4.46 -3.55
CA SER A 17 -10.66 5.78 -3.70
C SER A 17 -9.88 6.91 -3.07
N PHE A 18 -8.89 6.65 -2.21
CA PHE A 18 -8.10 7.71 -1.58
C PHE A 18 -6.62 7.63 -1.94
N ILE A 19 -5.91 6.60 -1.48
CA ILE A 19 -4.45 6.52 -1.64
C ILE A 19 -4.10 6.29 -3.12
N GLY A 20 -4.67 5.27 -3.74
CA GLY A 20 -4.49 4.99 -5.17
C GLY A 20 -4.98 6.12 -6.06
N GLN A 21 -6.06 6.80 -5.67
CA GLN A 21 -6.50 8.03 -6.35
C GLN A 21 -5.43 9.12 -6.29
N LEU A 22 -4.91 9.41 -5.10
CA LEU A 22 -3.96 10.50 -4.88
C LEU A 22 -2.66 10.26 -5.64
N PHE A 23 -2.06 9.08 -5.47
CA PHE A 23 -0.78 8.75 -6.09
C PHE A 23 -0.90 8.48 -7.59
N GLY A 24 -1.96 7.81 -8.03
CA GLY A 24 -2.21 7.61 -9.46
C GLY A 24 -2.39 8.93 -10.21
N LYS A 25 -3.08 9.91 -9.62
CA LYS A 25 -3.17 11.27 -10.21
C LYS A 25 -1.86 12.05 -10.16
N ALA A 26 -0.97 11.71 -9.24
CA ALA A 26 0.38 12.27 -9.19
C ALA A 26 1.35 11.59 -10.18
N GLY A 27 0.88 10.62 -10.98
CA GLY A 27 1.67 9.95 -12.02
C GLY A 27 2.43 8.71 -11.55
N TYR A 28 2.16 8.21 -10.34
CA TYR A 28 2.77 6.99 -9.84
C TYR A 28 2.14 5.76 -10.50
N GLU A 29 2.95 4.73 -10.75
CA GLU A 29 2.43 3.37 -10.89
C GLU A 29 1.83 2.93 -9.55
N VAL A 30 0.59 2.45 -9.55
CA VAL A 30 -0.07 1.96 -8.34
C VAL A 30 -0.12 0.44 -8.35
N VAL A 31 0.56 -0.17 -7.40
CA VAL A 31 0.59 -1.62 -7.21
C VAL A 31 -0.22 -1.95 -5.97
N PHE A 32 -1.34 -2.66 -6.12
CA PHE A 32 -2.13 -3.11 -4.98
C PHE A 32 -1.69 -4.50 -4.51
N VAL A 33 -1.85 -4.75 -3.21
CA VAL A 33 -1.79 -6.10 -2.62
C VAL A 33 -3.08 -6.36 -1.87
N ASP A 34 -3.80 -7.44 -2.21
CA ASP A 34 -5.08 -7.77 -1.59
C ASP A 34 -5.32 -9.29 -1.48
N MET A 35 -6.18 -9.71 -0.55
CA MET A 35 -6.56 -11.11 -0.32
C MET A 35 -7.75 -11.56 -1.20
N ASP A 36 -8.48 -10.63 -1.81
CA ASP A 36 -9.58 -10.97 -2.71
C ASP A 36 -9.06 -11.21 -4.14
N GLN A 37 -8.90 -12.49 -4.52
CA GLN A 37 -8.46 -12.89 -5.86
C GLN A 37 -9.35 -12.31 -6.97
N SER A 38 -10.67 -12.23 -6.77
CA SER A 38 -11.57 -11.70 -7.81
C SER A 38 -11.32 -10.22 -8.05
N LEU A 39 -11.03 -9.48 -6.98
CA LEU A 39 -10.65 -8.07 -7.09
C LEU A 39 -9.28 -7.89 -7.76
N VAL A 40 -8.29 -8.71 -7.37
CA VAL A 40 -6.94 -8.69 -7.97
C VAL A 40 -7.03 -8.94 -9.48
N ASP A 41 -7.75 -9.98 -9.88
CA ASP A 41 -7.93 -10.34 -11.29
C ASP A 41 -8.60 -9.21 -12.07
N GLU A 42 -9.64 -8.59 -11.49
CA GLU A 42 -10.36 -7.51 -12.16
C GLU A 42 -9.52 -6.23 -12.31
N LEU A 43 -8.71 -5.90 -11.31
CA LEU A 43 -7.77 -4.77 -11.39
C LEU A 43 -6.73 -5.01 -12.49
N ASN A 44 -6.14 -6.21 -12.53
CA ASN A 44 -5.16 -6.58 -13.55
C ASN A 44 -5.76 -6.64 -14.95
N ARG A 45 -6.99 -7.16 -15.09
CA ARG A 45 -7.69 -7.25 -16.38
C ARG A 45 -7.99 -5.87 -16.96
N ARG A 46 -8.33 -4.89 -16.12
CA ARG A 46 -8.68 -3.53 -16.58
C ARG A 46 -7.47 -2.60 -16.69
N GLY A 47 -6.44 -2.81 -15.87
CA GLY A 47 -5.31 -1.88 -15.72
C GLY A 47 -5.70 -0.46 -15.29
N SER A 48 -6.95 -0.29 -14.85
CA SER A 48 -7.54 1.00 -14.46
C SER A 48 -8.84 0.83 -13.69
N TYR A 49 -9.25 1.85 -12.94
CA TYR A 49 -10.57 1.91 -12.31
C TYR A 49 -11.10 3.35 -12.18
N PRO A 50 -12.43 3.56 -12.21
CA PRO A 50 -13.01 4.87 -11.97
C PRO A 50 -13.15 5.16 -10.47
N VAL A 51 -12.95 6.43 -10.10
CA VAL A 51 -13.36 7.02 -8.82
C VAL A 51 -14.41 8.08 -9.12
N VAL A 52 -15.59 7.93 -8.54
CA VAL A 52 -16.68 8.91 -8.67
C VAL A 52 -16.80 9.69 -7.37
N ILE A 53 -16.56 10.99 -7.44
CA ILE A 53 -16.71 11.94 -6.34
C ILE A 53 -18.08 12.59 -6.49
N LYS A 54 -18.96 12.36 -5.50
CA LYS A 54 -20.30 12.95 -5.48
C LYS A 54 -20.23 14.42 -5.07
N GLY A 55 -20.78 15.29 -5.90
CA GLY A 55 -20.92 16.73 -5.62
C GLY A 55 -22.40 17.15 -5.56
N PRO A 56 -22.70 18.35 -5.06
CA PRO A 56 -24.07 18.86 -4.97
C PRO A 56 -24.73 19.05 -6.35
N ASP A 57 -23.98 19.50 -7.35
CA ASP A 57 -24.51 19.80 -8.69
C ASP A 57 -24.19 18.72 -9.74
N LYS A 58 -22.97 18.16 -9.68
CA LYS A 58 -22.51 17.13 -10.60
C LYS A 58 -21.49 16.21 -9.95
N ASP A 59 -21.43 15.00 -10.46
CA ASP A 59 -20.39 14.04 -10.13
C ASP A 59 -19.10 14.36 -10.88
N ASP A 60 -17.97 14.27 -10.19
CA ASP A 60 -16.65 14.23 -10.82
C ASP A 60 -16.20 12.78 -10.96
N ARG A 61 -15.89 12.36 -12.18
CA ARG A 61 -15.44 10.99 -12.49
C ARG A 61 -14.00 11.05 -12.95
N GLN A 62 -13.14 10.41 -12.17
CA GLN A 62 -11.71 10.34 -12.42
C GLN A 62 -11.34 8.90 -12.73
N VAL A 63 -10.57 8.66 -13.79
CA VAL A 63 -10.02 7.33 -14.10
C VAL A 63 -8.60 7.27 -13.58
N ILE A 64 -8.31 6.25 -12.78
CA ILE A 64 -6.97 5.94 -12.31
C ILE A 64 -6.43 4.82 -13.20
N GLU A 65 -5.40 5.12 -13.97
CA GLU A 65 -4.72 4.21 -14.90
C GLU A 65 -3.34 3.82 -14.36
N ASN A 66 -2.60 2.99 -15.10
CA ASN A 66 -1.27 2.51 -14.71
C ASN A 66 -1.27 1.79 -13.34
N ILE A 67 -2.23 0.88 -13.19
CA ILE A 67 -2.39 0.09 -11.96
C ILE A 67 -2.24 -1.39 -12.25
N ARG A 68 -1.75 -2.12 -11.25
CA ARG A 68 -1.76 -3.59 -11.20
C ARG A 68 -2.00 -4.05 -9.77
N ALA A 69 -2.26 -5.34 -9.58
CA ALA A 69 -2.50 -5.95 -8.29
C ALA A 69 -1.77 -7.29 -8.17
N ILE A 70 -1.36 -7.62 -6.95
CA ILE A 70 -0.74 -8.90 -6.58
C ILE A 70 -1.62 -9.53 -5.51
N HIS A 71 -1.87 -10.84 -5.61
CA HIS A 71 -2.58 -11.52 -4.55
C HIS A 71 -1.67 -11.67 -3.32
N ALA A 72 -2.19 -11.38 -2.12
CA ALA A 72 -1.39 -11.33 -0.89
C ALA A 72 -0.71 -12.66 -0.51
N LEU A 73 -1.19 -13.80 -1.05
CA LEU A 73 -0.55 -15.12 -0.88
C LEU A 73 0.61 -15.37 -1.85
N GLU A 74 0.80 -14.54 -2.89
CA GLU A 74 1.94 -14.62 -3.82
C GLU A 74 3.19 -14.00 -3.19
N GLN A 75 3.68 -14.61 -2.09
CA GLN A 75 4.71 -14.01 -1.23
C GLN A 75 5.93 -13.50 -1.99
N ASN A 76 6.45 -14.27 -2.95
CA ASN A 76 7.62 -13.85 -3.74
C ASN A 76 7.34 -12.57 -4.53
N GLY A 77 6.16 -12.46 -5.15
CA GLY A 77 5.76 -11.27 -5.91
C GLY A 77 5.57 -10.04 -5.01
N VAL A 78 5.00 -10.24 -3.82
CA VAL A 78 4.83 -9.16 -2.83
C VAL A 78 6.19 -8.70 -2.29
N VAL A 79 7.08 -9.63 -1.94
CA VAL A 79 8.44 -9.35 -1.45
C VAL A 79 9.28 -8.61 -2.50
N GLU A 80 9.20 -9.01 -3.77
CA GLU A 80 9.82 -8.28 -4.88
C GLU A 80 9.26 -6.86 -5.00
N ALA A 81 7.93 -6.72 -4.97
CA ALA A 81 7.29 -5.42 -5.08
C ALA A 81 7.64 -4.47 -3.92
N ILE A 82 7.84 -4.98 -2.70
CA ILE A 82 8.34 -4.19 -1.56
C ILE A 82 9.80 -3.77 -1.80
N SER A 83 10.64 -4.70 -2.29
CA SER A 83 12.06 -4.44 -2.57
C SER A 83 12.23 -3.27 -3.54
N ASP A 84 11.38 -3.21 -4.57
CA ASP A 84 11.44 -2.18 -5.61
C ASP A 84 10.57 -0.95 -5.34
N ALA A 85 9.78 -0.94 -4.27
CA ALA A 85 8.84 0.15 -4.00
C ALA A 85 9.57 1.50 -3.76
N GLY A 86 9.02 2.58 -4.32
CA GLY A 86 9.38 3.94 -3.96
C GLY A 86 8.73 4.35 -2.62
N ILE A 87 7.45 4.01 -2.46
CA ILE A 87 6.65 4.26 -1.25
C ILE A 87 5.78 3.02 -0.99
N VAL A 88 5.55 2.71 0.29
CA VAL A 88 4.52 1.74 0.70
C VAL A 88 3.39 2.46 1.42
N ALA A 89 2.15 2.05 1.20
CA ALA A 89 1.01 2.45 2.00
C ALA A 89 0.24 1.23 2.51
N ILE A 90 -0.32 1.33 3.71
CA ILE A 90 -1.03 0.23 4.37
C ILE A 90 -2.43 0.70 4.77
N SER A 91 -3.46 0.02 4.24
CA SER A 91 -4.88 0.27 4.48
C SER A 91 -5.68 -1.05 4.45
N VAL A 92 -5.34 -1.96 5.35
CA VAL A 92 -5.86 -3.33 5.46
C VAL A 92 -6.73 -3.56 6.70
N GLY A 93 -6.76 -2.61 7.64
CA GLY A 93 -7.41 -2.78 8.94
C GLY A 93 -6.51 -3.43 9.98
N LYS A 94 -6.65 -3.01 11.24
CA LYS A 94 -5.79 -3.40 12.38
C LYS A 94 -5.48 -4.90 12.50
N ASN A 95 -6.44 -5.77 12.14
CA ASN A 95 -6.30 -7.22 12.31
C ASN A 95 -5.30 -7.84 11.32
N ALA A 96 -5.11 -7.21 10.17
CA ALA A 96 -4.19 -7.68 9.13
C ALA A 96 -2.77 -7.10 9.29
N LEU A 97 -2.58 -6.07 10.13
CA LEU A 97 -1.28 -5.41 10.32
C LEU A 97 -0.13 -6.37 10.71
N PRO A 98 -0.29 -7.35 11.62
CA PRO A 98 0.79 -8.27 11.93
C PRO A 98 1.24 -9.12 10.73
N ALA A 99 0.29 -9.56 9.89
CA ALA A 99 0.59 -10.33 8.69
C ALA A 99 1.30 -9.45 7.64
N VAL A 100 0.85 -8.20 7.48
CA VAL A 100 1.51 -7.23 6.60
C VAL A 100 2.92 -6.90 7.10
N ALA A 101 3.13 -6.70 8.40
CA ALA A 101 4.44 -6.45 8.98
C ALA A 101 5.42 -7.59 8.69
N SER A 102 4.96 -8.85 8.76
CA SER A 102 5.79 -10.02 8.43
C SER A 102 6.29 -10.02 7.00
N VAL A 103 5.40 -9.78 6.03
CA VAL A 103 5.80 -9.75 4.61
C VAL A 103 6.62 -8.51 4.27
N VAL A 104 6.31 -7.36 4.89
CA VAL A 104 7.12 -6.14 4.76
C VAL A 104 8.52 -6.38 5.28
N GLY A 105 8.69 -7.00 6.45
CA GLY A 105 10.01 -7.35 6.99
C GLY A 105 10.84 -8.20 6.04
N ALA A 106 10.24 -9.24 5.42
CA ALA A 106 10.90 -10.04 4.40
C ALA A 106 11.29 -9.20 3.16
N GLY A 107 10.40 -8.32 2.72
CA GLY A 107 10.67 -7.37 1.63
C GLY A 107 11.80 -6.39 1.94
N LEU A 108 11.90 -5.92 3.19
CA LEU A 108 12.97 -5.02 3.64
C LEU A 108 14.34 -5.70 3.69
N ILE A 109 14.39 -6.96 4.11
CA ILE A 109 15.63 -7.75 4.06
C ILE A 109 16.11 -7.88 2.61
N LYS A 110 15.21 -8.20 1.69
CA LYS A 110 15.52 -8.26 0.25
C LYS A 110 15.91 -6.87 -0.28
N ARG A 111 15.22 -5.81 0.12
CA ARG A 111 15.55 -4.43 -0.28
C ARG A 111 16.96 -4.04 0.12
N GLU A 112 17.40 -4.33 1.34
CA GLU A 112 18.76 -4.01 1.78
C GLU A 112 19.81 -4.84 1.01
N HIS A 113 19.46 -6.05 0.55
CA HIS A 113 20.33 -6.85 -0.31
C HIS A 113 20.41 -6.29 -1.74
N ASP A 114 19.28 -5.99 -2.36
CA ASP A 114 19.20 -5.59 -3.77
C ASP A 114 19.55 -4.11 -3.98
N HIS A 115 19.16 -3.26 -3.01
CA HIS A 115 19.28 -1.81 -3.03
C HIS A 115 19.87 -1.30 -1.69
N PRO A 116 21.11 -1.68 -1.34
CA PRO A 116 21.71 -1.40 -0.04
C PRO A 116 21.70 0.09 0.30
N GLY A 117 21.20 0.43 1.49
CA GLY A 117 21.13 1.81 1.95
C GLY A 117 19.92 2.61 1.44
N LYS A 118 19.10 2.06 0.53
CA LYS A 118 17.95 2.77 -0.02
C LYS A 118 16.80 2.83 0.99
N VAL A 119 16.48 4.04 1.43
CA VAL A 119 15.38 4.29 2.37
C VAL A 119 14.01 3.98 1.77
N LEU A 120 13.02 3.73 2.63
CA LEU A 120 11.62 3.51 2.26
C LEU A 120 10.69 4.18 3.26
N ASP A 121 9.79 5.03 2.76
CA ASP A 121 8.71 5.58 3.55
C ASP A 121 7.48 4.67 3.48
N ILE A 122 6.88 4.41 4.64
CA ILE A 122 5.68 3.59 4.81
C ILE A 122 4.58 4.44 5.43
N ILE A 123 3.53 4.69 4.65
CA ILE A 123 2.35 5.45 5.05
C ILE A 123 1.34 4.51 5.72
N LEU A 124 1.05 4.75 6.99
CA LEU A 124 0.11 3.96 7.77
C LEU A 124 -1.26 4.64 7.74
N ALA A 125 -2.10 4.20 6.79
CA ALA A 125 -3.44 4.71 6.53
C ALA A 125 -4.52 3.84 7.19
N GLU A 126 -4.35 3.67 8.50
CA GLU A 126 -5.18 2.83 9.36
C GLU A 126 -6.00 3.65 10.34
N ASN A 127 -7.19 3.16 10.68
CA ASN A 127 -7.98 3.75 11.77
C ASN A 127 -7.50 3.21 13.12
N MET A 128 -6.27 3.53 13.47
CA MET A 128 -5.57 3.10 14.67
C MET A 128 -4.69 4.24 15.19
N ARG A 129 -4.72 4.49 16.50
CA ARG A 129 -3.78 5.42 17.15
C ARG A 129 -2.46 4.72 17.41
N SER A 130 -1.36 5.44 17.24
CA SER A 130 0.00 4.90 17.42
C SER A 130 0.24 3.69 16.52
N ALA A 131 -0.26 3.77 15.28
CA ALA A 131 -0.10 2.71 14.29
C ALA A 131 1.38 2.50 13.94
N ASP A 132 2.17 3.57 13.96
CA ASP A 132 3.63 3.57 13.79
C ASP A 132 4.33 2.73 14.86
N LEU A 133 4.06 2.96 16.14
CA LEU A 133 4.67 2.21 17.24
C LEU A 133 4.31 0.72 17.18
N PHE A 134 3.04 0.42 16.91
CA PHE A 134 2.58 -0.96 16.76
C PHE A 134 3.22 -1.65 15.56
N PHE A 135 3.31 -0.96 14.42
CA PHE A 135 3.89 -1.53 13.22
C PHE A 135 5.42 -1.69 13.34
N GLU A 136 6.11 -0.76 14.00
CA GLU A 136 7.53 -0.85 14.35
C GLU A 136 7.80 -2.10 15.19
N GLU A 137 7.02 -2.34 16.26
CA GLU A 137 7.13 -3.53 17.10
C GLU A 137 7.02 -4.81 16.27
N LYS A 138 6.00 -4.90 15.39
CA LYS A 138 5.80 -6.07 14.54
C LYS A 138 6.86 -6.24 13.47
N LEU A 139 7.41 -5.16 12.94
CA LEU A 139 8.55 -5.23 12.03
C LEU A 139 9.79 -5.79 12.75
N MET A 140 10.08 -5.32 13.96
CA MET A 140 11.24 -5.79 14.73
C MET A 140 11.17 -7.29 15.08
N GLU A 141 9.97 -7.88 15.20
CA GLU A 141 9.80 -9.34 15.36
C GLU A 141 10.28 -10.13 14.14
N THR A 142 10.36 -9.50 12.97
CA THR A 142 10.65 -10.16 11.69
C THR A 142 12.03 -9.83 11.12
N LEU A 143 12.60 -8.70 11.54
CA LEU A 143 13.89 -8.22 11.07
C LEU A 143 15.04 -8.78 11.93
N PRO A 144 16.23 -8.98 11.34
CA PRO A 144 17.43 -9.26 12.13
C PRO A 144 17.69 -8.11 13.12
N GLY A 145 18.15 -8.42 14.34
CA GLY A 145 18.45 -7.39 15.34
C GLY A 145 19.53 -6.37 14.93
N SER A 146 20.30 -6.66 13.87
CA SER A 146 21.28 -5.74 13.27
C SER A 146 20.69 -4.83 12.19
N TYR A 147 19.40 -4.95 11.84
CA TYR A 147 18.80 -4.14 10.79
C TYR A 147 18.68 -2.68 11.24
N PRO A 148 19.22 -1.70 10.47
CA PRO A 148 19.23 -0.29 10.87
C PRO A 148 17.87 0.38 10.61
N LEU A 149 16.83 -0.06 11.32
CA LEU A 149 15.43 0.29 11.05
C LEU A 149 15.19 1.80 10.94
N LYS A 150 15.67 2.57 11.94
CA LYS A 150 15.48 4.03 12.01
C LYS A 150 16.20 4.81 10.92
N GLU A 151 17.23 4.22 10.31
CA GLU A 151 17.96 4.84 9.19
C GLU A 151 17.38 4.45 7.84
N ARG A 152 16.62 3.35 7.77
CA ARG A 152 16.10 2.80 6.53
C ARG A 152 14.63 3.12 6.32
N ILE A 153 13.84 3.23 7.38
CA ILE A 153 12.38 3.24 7.29
C ILE A 153 11.82 4.50 7.95
N GLY A 154 11.05 5.26 7.17
CA GLY A 154 10.17 6.32 7.67
C GLY A 154 8.77 5.76 7.91
N LEU A 155 8.37 5.58 9.16
CA LEU A 155 6.99 5.22 9.50
C LEU A 155 6.15 6.50 9.65
N VAL A 156 5.23 6.72 8.71
CA VAL A 156 4.40 7.93 8.65
C VAL A 156 2.98 7.59 9.13
N GLU A 157 2.66 7.95 10.37
CA GLU A 157 1.30 7.89 10.87
C GLU A 157 0.42 8.94 10.16
N THR A 158 -0.82 8.57 9.83
CA THR A 158 -1.74 9.48 9.13
C THR A 158 -3.08 9.60 9.83
N SER A 159 -3.73 10.75 9.64
CA SER A 159 -5.14 10.95 9.96
C SER A 159 -5.90 11.16 8.66
N ILE A 160 -6.75 10.20 8.30
CA ILE A 160 -7.48 10.19 7.03
C ILE A 160 -8.98 10.34 7.26
N GLY A 161 -9.61 11.23 6.49
CA GLY A 161 -11.06 11.49 6.54
C GLY A 161 -11.66 11.44 5.14
N LYS A 162 -12.32 10.33 4.80
CA LYS A 162 -13.08 10.20 3.54
C LYS A 162 -14.35 9.37 3.76
N MET A 163 -15.49 9.94 3.41
CA MET A 163 -16.76 9.19 3.37
C MET A 163 -16.83 8.39 2.08
N VAL A 164 -16.87 7.06 2.19
CA VAL A 164 -17.00 6.16 1.04
C VAL A 164 -18.22 5.26 1.26
N PRO A 165 -19.34 5.50 0.57
CA PRO A 165 -20.56 4.71 0.77
C PRO A 165 -20.36 3.25 0.34
N ILE A 166 -21.21 2.37 0.85
CA ILE A 166 -21.34 1.02 0.31
C ILE A 166 -22.01 1.15 -1.07
N MET A 167 -21.33 0.68 -2.10
CA MET A 167 -21.93 0.54 -3.42
C MET A 167 -22.77 -0.73 -3.38
N THR A 168 -24.09 -0.58 -3.38
CA THR A 168 -24.99 -1.67 -3.74
C THR A 168 -24.95 -1.80 -5.26
N THR A 169 -24.59 -2.99 -5.74
CA THR A 169 -24.72 -3.38 -7.16
C THR A 169 -26.13 -3.15 -7.67
#